data_AF-A0A6C2YRP8-F1
#
_entry.id   AF-A0A6C2YRP8-F1
#
_cell.length_a   1.000
_cell.length_b   1.000
_cell.length_c   1.000
_cell.angle_alpha   90.00
_cell.angle_beta   90.00
_cell.angle_gamma   90.00
#
_symmetry.space_group_name_H-M   'P 1'
#
loop_
_entity.id
_entity.type
_entity.pdbx_description
1 polymer ?
#
loop_
_entity_poly.entity_id
_entity_poly.type
_entity_poly.pdbx_seq_one_letter_code
_entity_poly.pdbx_strand_id
1 'polypeptide(L)'
;MICRHCNRAKVNRPRGLCWSCYYTPGVKDLYPSTSKYARRGLGNKCGDAPLPESPTDATPGSEDKIAILCKRVEMGQSLFHPDDATLGQARGEFPRIFRQSA
;
A
#
# COMPACT_ATOMS: atom_id res chain seq x y z
N MET A 1 3.66 -25.75 18.54
CA MET A 1 3.47 -25.71 17.07
C MET A 1 4.72 -26.22 16.36
N ILE A 2 4.55 -26.94 15.24
CA ILE A 2 5.62 -27.55 14.43
C ILE A 2 6.01 -26.61 13.29
N CYS A 3 7.28 -26.64 12.86
CA CYS A 3 7.81 -25.83 11.77
C CYS A 3 7.01 -26.00 10.48
N ARG A 4 6.53 -24.90 9.91
CA ARG A 4 5.72 -24.86 8.68
C ARG A 4 6.47 -25.31 7.41
N HIS A 5 7.81 -25.36 7.46
CA HIS A 5 8.63 -25.78 6.32
C HIS A 5 8.99 -27.26 6.40
N CYS A 6 9.64 -27.68 7.48
CA CYS A 6 10.13 -29.06 7.58
C CYS A 6 9.16 -30.03 8.23
N ASN A 7 8.08 -29.55 8.86
CA ASN A 7 7.09 -30.34 9.61
C ASN A 7 7.67 -31.32 10.65
N ARG A 8 8.92 -31.11 11.09
CA ARG A 8 9.66 -32.02 11.99
C ARG A 8 10.04 -31.38 13.33
N ALA A 9 10.59 -30.18 13.29
CA ALA A 9 11.09 -29.49 14.49
C ALA A 9 10.05 -28.54 15.10
N LYS A 10 10.18 -28.25 16.40
CA LYS A 10 9.38 -27.22 17.07
C LYS A 10 9.68 -25.83 16.48
N VAL A 11 8.65 -24.99 16.35
CA VAL A 11 8.84 -23.58 15.99
C VAL A 11 9.52 -22.84 17.11
N ASN A 12 10.57 -22.11 16.75
CA ASN A 12 11.30 -21.22 17.65
C ASN A 12 11.74 -19.92 16.95
N ARG A 13 11.27 -19.65 15.73
CA ARG A 13 11.57 -18.44 14.95
C ARG A 13 10.31 -17.81 14.35
N PRO A 14 10.33 -16.51 14.00
CA PRO A 14 9.25 -15.86 13.28
C PRO A 14 8.88 -16.59 11.99
N ARG A 15 7.70 -16.30 11.43
CA ARG A 15 7.12 -16.98 10.25
C ARG A 15 6.69 -18.44 10.49
N GLY A 16 6.77 -18.92 11.73
CA GLY A 16 6.40 -20.30 12.09
C GLY A 16 7.47 -21.33 11.69
N LEU A 17 8.75 -20.95 11.78
CA LEU A 17 9.88 -21.77 11.36
C LEU A 17 10.71 -22.27 12.55
N CYS A 18 11.46 -23.35 12.36
CA CYS A 18 12.56 -23.72 13.25
C CYS A 18 13.84 -22.97 12.88
N TRP A 19 14.84 -23.03 13.76
CA TRP A 19 16.13 -22.36 13.59
C TRP A 19 16.81 -22.70 12.25
N SER A 20 16.90 -23.99 11.91
CA SER A 20 17.55 -24.42 10.67
C SER A 20 16.83 -23.86 9.44
N CYS A 21 15.51 -24.07 9.34
CA CYS A 21 14.73 -23.57 8.21
C CYS A 21 14.72 -22.04 8.11
N TYR A 22 14.84 -21.32 9.22
CA TYR A 22 14.89 -19.86 9.19
C TYR A 22 16.18 -19.32 8.55
N TYR A 23 17.31 -20.00 8.76
CA TYR A 23 18.62 -19.59 8.24
C TYR A 23 19.01 -20.27 6.93
N THR A 24 18.29 -21.32 6.50
CA THR A 24 18.44 -21.86 5.15
C THR A 24 18.14 -20.76 4.11
N PRO A 25 19.07 -20.46 3.19
CA PRO A 25 18.85 -19.48 2.13
C PRO A 25 17.56 -19.78 1.33
N GLY A 26 16.77 -18.75 1.05
CA GLY A 26 15.51 -18.84 0.29
C GLY A 26 14.32 -19.38 1.08
N VAL A 27 14.49 -20.18 2.14
CA VAL A 27 13.36 -20.79 2.85
C VAL A 27 12.50 -19.75 3.55
N LYS A 28 13.09 -18.81 4.29
CA LYS A 28 12.33 -17.78 5.03
C LYS A 28 11.53 -16.85 4.11
N ASP A 29 11.94 -16.71 2.85
CA ASP A 29 11.36 -15.79 1.87
C ASP A 29 10.04 -16.36 1.29
N LEU A 30 9.85 -17.69 1.38
CA LEU A 30 8.59 -18.37 1.04
C LEU A 30 7.46 -18.12 2.04
N TYR A 31 7.77 -17.52 3.20
CA TYR A 31 6.79 -17.31 4.27
C TYR A 31 6.62 -15.81 4.56
N PRO A 32 5.38 -15.30 4.58
CA PRO A 32 5.13 -13.89 4.82
C PRO A 32 5.66 -13.48 6.20
N SER A 33 6.27 -12.29 6.27
CA SER A 33 6.73 -11.73 7.53
C SER A 33 5.54 -11.46 8.46
N THR A 34 5.60 -11.99 9.68
CA THR A 34 4.51 -11.91 10.66
C THR A 34 4.58 -10.68 11.56
N SER A 35 5.55 -9.79 11.36
CA SER A 35 5.71 -8.59 12.20
C SER A 35 4.68 -7.51 11.86
N LYS A 36 4.25 -6.74 12.88
CA LYS A 36 3.47 -5.52 12.68
C LYS A 36 4.24 -4.44 11.92
N TYR A 37 5.57 -4.47 11.98
CA TYR A 37 6.47 -3.56 11.27
C TYR A 37 6.95 -4.12 9.92
N ALA A 38 6.45 -5.27 9.49
CA ALA A 38 6.80 -5.82 8.19
C ALA A 38 6.28 -4.90 7.08
N ARG A 39 7.16 -4.51 6.14
CA ARG A 39 6.72 -3.90 4.87
C ARG A 39 5.90 -4.93 4.10
N ARG A 40 4.70 -4.55 3.66
CA ARG A 40 3.75 -5.37 2.90
C ARG A 40 3.32 -4.60 1.65
N GLY A 41 2.88 -5.32 0.63
CA GLY A 41 2.50 -4.72 -0.65
C GLY A 41 3.70 -4.24 -1.46
N LEU A 42 3.42 -3.46 -2.50
CA LEU A 42 4.41 -2.99 -3.50
C LEU A 42 5.25 -1.78 -3.01
N GLY A 43 4.90 -1.20 -1.85
CA GLY A 43 5.46 0.04 -1.35
C GLY A 43 4.87 1.28 -2.04
N ASN A 44 5.02 2.46 -1.42
CA ASN A 44 4.49 3.73 -1.93
C ASN A 44 5.49 4.52 -2.80
N LYS A 45 6.73 4.00 -2.94
CA LYS A 45 7.86 4.58 -3.69
C LYS A 45 8.05 6.10 -3.52
N CYS A 46 7.69 6.65 -2.36
CA CYS A 46 7.83 8.08 -2.09
C CYS A 46 9.32 8.46 -2.00
N GLY A 47 9.72 9.55 -2.65
CA GLY A 47 11.06 10.14 -2.58
C GLY A 47 11.82 10.11 -3.90
N ASP A 48 12.05 8.91 -4.44
CA ASP A 48 12.93 8.71 -5.62
C ASP A 48 12.21 8.17 -6.86
N ALA A 49 10.88 7.99 -6.81
CA ALA A 49 10.14 7.48 -7.96
C ALA A 49 9.95 8.57 -9.03
N PRO A 50 10.01 8.20 -10.32
CA PRO A 50 9.72 9.14 -11.40
C PRO A 50 8.30 9.68 -11.26
N LEU A 51 8.14 10.99 -11.51
CA LEU A 51 6.81 11.58 -11.59
C LEU A 51 6.02 10.93 -12.74
N PRO A 52 4.71 10.73 -12.58
CA PRO A 52 3.85 10.27 -13.66
C PRO A 52 3.83 11.31 -14.80
N GLU A 53 3.72 10.86 -16.05
CA GLU A 53 3.78 11.73 -17.24
C GLU A 53 2.67 12.80 -17.28
N SER A 54 1.52 12.50 -16.68
CA SER A 54 0.38 13.42 -16.65
C SER A 54 -0.28 13.47 -15.26
N PRO A 55 -0.82 14.65 -14.86
CA PRO A 55 -1.71 14.75 -13.73
C PRO A 55 -3.02 13.99 -13.98
N THR A 56 -3.80 13.81 -12.92
CA THR A 56 -5.18 13.30 -13.01
C THR A 56 -6.18 14.31 -12.47
N ASP A 57 -7.30 14.44 -13.18
CA ASP A 57 -8.46 15.22 -12.75
C ASP A 57 -9.37 14.48 -11.76
N ALA A 58 -9.17 13.16 -11.59
CA ALA A 58 -9.91 12.36 -10.61
C ALA A 58 -9.72 12.92 -9.18
N THR A 59 -10.83 13.18 -8.50
CA THR A 59 -10.84 13.81 -7.18
C THR A 59 -10.34 12.86 -6.10
N PRO A 60 -9.73 13.38 -5.01
CA PRO A 60 -9.32 12.54 -3.89
C PRO A 60 -10.49 11.72 -3.33
N GLY A 61 -10.30 10.40 -3.20
CA GLY A 61 -11.31 9.47 -2.68
C GLY A 61 -12.24 8.86 -3.73
N SER A 62 -12.25 9.35 -4.97
CA SER A 62 -12.98 8.71 -6.08
C SER A 62 -12.39 7.36 -6.46
N GLU A 63 -13.23 6.46 -6.97
CA GLU A 63 -12.78 5.14 -7.49
C GLU A 63 -11.77 5.30 -8.62
N ASP A 64 -11.98 6.28 -9.51
CA ASP A 64 -11.06 6.62 -10.60
C ASP A 64 -9.68 7.02 -10.07
N LYS A 65 -9.63 7.83 -9.02
CA LYS A 65 -8.36 8.20 -8.39
C LYS A 65 -7.67 6.97 -7.81
N ILE A 66 -8.41 6.08 -7.15
CA ILE A 66 -7.85 4.82 -6.60
C ILE A 66 -7.26 3.96 -7.71
N ALA A 67 -7.98 3.78 -8.83
CA ALA A 67 -7.51 2.99 -9.97
C ALA A 67 -6.21 3.56 -10.58
N ILE A 68 -6.13 4.89 -10.72
CA ILE A 68 -4.92 5.57 -11.21
C ILE A 68 -3.74 5.38 -10.26
N LEU A 69 -3.97 5.50 -8.95
CA LEU A 69 -2.92 5.29 -7.95
C LEU A 69 -2.40 3.84 -7.98
N CYS A 70 -3.27 2.84 -8.13
CA CYS A 70 -2.88 1.44 -8.29
C CYS A 70 -1.96 1.26 -9.52
N LYS A 71 -2.35 1.82 -10.67
CA LYS A 71 -1.55 1.76 -11.91
C LYS A 71 -0.18 2.42 -11.73
N ARG A 72 -0.11 3.58 -11.06
CA ARG A 72 1.16 4.27 -10.78
C ARG A 72 2.08 3.42 -9.89
N VAL A 73 1.54 2.69 -8.90
CA VAL A 73 2.32 1.74 -8.08
C VAL A 73 2.92 0.62 -8.93
N GLU A 74 2.11 0.01 -9.80
CA GLU A 74 2.55 -1.07 -10.70
C GLU A 74 3.66 -0.60 -11.65
N MET A 75 3.51 0.60 -12.22
CA MET A 75 4.51 1.25 -13.06
C MET A 75 5.73 1.77 -12.29
N GLY A 76 5.64 1.77 -10.96
CA GLY A 76 6.71 2.23 -10.10
C GLY A 76 6.96 3.73 -10.09
N GLN A 77 5.94 4.51 -10.45
CA GLN A 77 5.95 5.96 -10.44
C GLN A 77 5.60 6.51 -9.05
N SER A 78 5.84 7.80 -8.85
CA SER A 78 5.28 8.52 -7.71
C SER A 78 3.76 8.39 -7.72
N LEU A 79 3.17 8.16 -6.54
CA LEU A 79 1.71 8.09 -6.39
C LEU A 79 1.03 9.39 -6.82
N PHE A 80 1.63 10.52 -6.49
CA PHE A 80 1.01 11.83 -6.66
C PHE A 80 1.81 12.67 -7.65
N HIS A 81 1.07 13.39 -8.51
CA HIS A 81 1.59 14.49 -9.31
C HIS A 81 1.26 15.82 -8.60
N PRO A 82 2.14 16.84 -8.60
CA PRO A 82 1.86 18.14 -8.01
C PRO A 82 0.56 18.79 -8.52
N ASP A 83 0.27 18.59 -9.81
CA ASP A 83 -0.92 19.13 -10.48
C ASP A 83 -2.13 18.19 -10.49
N ASP A 84 -2.12 17.11 -9.69
CA ASP A 84 -3.32 16.28 -9.53
C ASP A 84 -4.46 17.10 -8.88
N ALA A 85 -5.70 16.83 -9.28
CA ALA A 85 -6.87 17.51 -8.72
C ALA A 85 -6.98 17.38 -7.19
N THR A 86 -7.23 18.51 -6.52
CA THR A 86 -7.45 18.60 -5.07
C THR A 86 -8.92 18.86 -4.73
N LEU A 87 -9.32 18.59 -3.47
CA LEU A 87 -10.71 18.79 -3.01
C LEU A 87 -11.23 20.24 -3.19
N GLY A 88 -10.33 21.23 -3.23
CA GLY A 88 -10.70 22.65 -3.42
C GLY A 88 -10.92 23.08 -4.87
N GLN A 89 -10.58 22.24 -5.84
CA GLN A 89 -10.67 22.54 -7.28
C GLN A 89 -11.91 21.94 -7.94
N ALA A 90 -12.64 21.08 -7.23
CA ALA A 90 -13.98 20.65 -7.63
C ALA A 90 -14.98 21.81 -7.40
N ARG A 91 -15.07 22.72 -8.37
CA ARG A 91 -16.19 23.68 -8.45
C ARG A 91 -17.48 22.89 -8.64
N GLY A 92 -18.24 22.73 -7.55
CA GLY A 92 -19.57 22.11 -7.56
C GLY A 92 -20.23 22.21 -6.19
N GLU A 93 -20.94 23.33 -6.00
CA GLU A 93 -21.99 23.61 -5.01
C GLU A 93 -22.31 22.50 -4.00
N PHE A 94 -21.84 22.67 -2.76
CA PHE A 94 -22.54 22.07 -1.62
C PHE A 94 -23.89 22.78 -1.50
N PRO A 95 -25.06 22.08 -1.61
CA PRO A 95 -26.32 22.71 -1.26
C PRO A 95 -26.23 23.14 0.21
N ARG A 96 -26.46 24.43 0.47
CA ARG A 96 -26.56 24.98 1.82
C ARG A 96 -27.86 24.48 2.45
N ILE A 97 -27.90 23.23 2.87
CA ILE A 97 -29.07 22.68 3.55
C ILE A 97 -29.05 23.20 5.00
N PHE A 98 -30.05 24.05 5.30
CA PHE A 98 -30.42 24.63 6.60
C PHE A 98 -29.51 25.71 7.22
N ARG A 99 -29.84 26.98 6.94
CA ARG A 99 -29.88 28.01 8.01
C ARG A 99 -31.31 27.99 8.58
N GLN A 100 -31.50 27.43 9.77
CA GLN A 100 -32.72 27.69 10.54
C GLN A 100 -32.62 29.11 11.09
N SER A 101 -33.62 29.93 10.76
CA SER A 101 -33.87 31.22 11.42
C SER A 101 -34.45 30.93 12.82
N ALA A 102 -33.95 31.65 13.82
CA ALA A 102 -34.61 31.86 15.09
C ALA A 102 -34.73 33.37 15.31
#